data_AF-A0A258B503-F1
#
_entry.id   AF-A0A258B503-F1
#
_cell.length_a   1.000
_cell.length_b   1.000
_cell.length_c   1.000
_cell.angle_alpha   90.00
_cell.angle_beta   90.00
_cell.angle_gamma   90.00
#
_symmetry.space_group_name_H-M   'P 1'
#
loop_
_entity.id
_entity.type
_entity.pdbx_description
1 polymer ?
#
loop_
_entity_poly.entity_id
_entity_poly.type
_entity_poly.pdbx_seq_one_letter_code
_entity_poly.pdbx_strand_id
1 'polypeptide(L)'
;YIQFMGKDNVAFHTISFPATVIGSGQSWKMVDTLKAFNWLNWYGGKFSTSMNRGVFMDQALEILPADYWRWYLIANSPEGSDSSFTWDQFQNTINKDLADVLGNFVNRIVKFTESKFGGAVPDGGEAGPLEEKLYADLSALMIEATEAFDAMEMRKAAQAVRRIWVLGNEYLQEAAPWTAFKTDTDRAAVIVRHGLNLVRLYAVLAQPLIPFAAQSIADSVSVALALDWPSTDAKSELSKLPIGTPVKSGEVLFKKIEDEQVTEWATRFGGADS
;
A
#
# COMPACT_ATOMS: atom_id res chain seq x y z
N TYR A 1 22.27 5.07 -13.03
CA TYR A 1 21.30 4.02 -12.77
C TYR A 1 21.38 3.69 -11.29
N ILE A 2 20.38 2.98 -10.79
CA ILE A 2 20.26 2.62 -9.37
C ILE A 2 20.57 1.13 -9.21
N GLN A 3 21.22 0.74 -8.12
CA GLN A 3 21.40 -0.66 -7.75
C GLN A 3 20.73 -0.95 -6.40
N PHE A 4 19.90 -2.00 -6.35
CA PHE A 4 19.32 -2.54 -5.12
C PHE A 4 19.97 -3.88 -4.79
N MET A 5 20.38 -4.10 -3.55
CA MET A 5 21.06 -5.33 -3.14
C MET A 5 20.98 -5.60 -1.62
N GLY A 6 21.38 -6.79 -1.19
CA GLY A 6 21.70 -7.05 0.22
C GLY A 6 23.02 -6.39 0.63
N LYS A 7 23.18 -6.09 1.92
CA LYS A 7 24.39 -5.43 2.47
C LYS A 7 25.70 -6.16 2.20
N ASP A 8 25.65 -7.46 2.00
CA ASP A 8 26.78 -8.33 1.66
C ASP A 8 27.39 -8.01 0.29
N ASN A 9 26.60 -7.45 -0.63
CA ASN A 9 27.05 -7.12 -1.99
C ASN A 9 27.68 -5.73 -2.12
N VAL A 10 27.57 -4.87 -1.09
CA VAL A 10 27.99 -3.46 -1.17
C VAL A 10 29.45 -3.31 -1.56
N ALA A 11 30.37 -4.09 -0.96
CA ALA A 11 31.79 -3.98 -1.25
C ALA A 11 32.12 -4.33 -2.72
N PHE A 12 31.43 -5.33 -3.29
CA PHE A 12 31.63 -5.70 -4.69
C PHE A 12 31.19 -4.60 -5.64
N HIS A 13 30.10 -3.90 -5.31
CA HIS A 13 29.49 -2.88 -6.16
C HIS A 13 30.05 -1.46 -5.97
N THR A 14 30.70 -1.19 -4.84
CA THR A 14 31.32 0.12 -4.52
C THR A 14 32.84 0.13 -4.69
N ILE A 15 33.49 -1.05 -4.71
CA ILE A 15 34.95 -1.17 -4.81
C ILE A 15 35.34 -2.05 -5.99
N SER A 16 35.02 -3.35 -5.95
CA SER A 16 35.58 -4.32 -6.90
C SER A 16 35.15 -4.07 -8.35
N PHE A 17 33.85 -3.90 -8.58
CA PHE A 17 33.31 -3.63 -9.90
C PHE A 17 33.72 -2.23 -10.42
N PRO A 18 33.60 -1.14 -9.62
CA PRO A 18 34.19 0.16 -9.97
C PRO A 18 35.66 0.11 -10.36
N ALA A 19 36.50 -0.61 -9.62
CA ALA A 19 37.92 -0.76 -9.94
C ALA A 19 38.13 -1.45 -11.29
N THR A 20 37.31 -2.45 -11.61
CA THR A 20 37.35 -3.14 -12.92
C THR A 20 36.93 -2.21 -14.05
N VAL A 21 35.87 -1.42 -13.85
CA VAL A 21 35.40 -0.43 -14.82
C VAL A 21 36.48 0.62 -15.09
N ILE A 22 37.07 1.19 -14.04
CA ILE A 22 38.15 2.18 -14.16
C ILE A 22 39.38 1.56 -14.85
N GLY A 23 39.77 0.35 -14.43
CA GLY A 23 40.92 -0.37 -14.99
C GLY A 23 40.77 -0.76 -16.46
N SER A 24 39.53 -0.86 -16.96
CA SER A 24 39.27 -1.12 -18.38
C SER A 24 39.67 0.03 -19.30
N GLY A 25 39.81 1.26 -18.76
CA GLY A 25 40.06 2.47 -19.54
C GLY A 25 38.90 2.90 -20.45
N GLN A 26 37.73 2.26 -20.33
CA GLN A 26 36.54 2.55 -21.13
C GLN A 26 35.58 3.45 -20.37
N SER A 27 34.83 4.28 -21.10
CA SER A 27 33.86 5.24 -20.53
C SER A 27 32.52 4.58 -20.19
N TRP A 28 32.53 3.58 -19.31
CA TRP A 28 31.29 2.96 -18.82
C TRP A 28 30.58 3.88 -17.81
N LYS A 29 29.25 3.77 -17.75
CA LYS A 29 28.45 4.50 -16.76
C LYS A 29 28.64 3.89 -15.37
N MET A 30 28.92 4.74 -14.38
CA MET A 30 28.96 4.36 -12.96
C MET A 30 27.57 4.38 -12.33
N VAL A 31 27.43 3.67 -11.21
CA VAL A 31 26.21 3.72 -10.40
C VAL A 31 25.98 5.14 -9.87
N ASP A 32 24.75 5.64 -9.98
CA ASP A 32 24.40 6.97 -9.46
C ASP A 32 23.96 6.86 -8.00
N THR A 33 23.17 5.83 -7.68
CA THR A 33 22.71 5.54 -6.31
C THR A 33 22.72 4.04 -6.03
N LEU A 34 23.19 3.64 -4.85
CA LEU A 34 23.16 2.26 -4.38
C LEU A 34 22.32 2.18 -3.10
N LYS A 35 21.25 1.38 -3.14
CA LYS A 35 20.39 1.08 -1.99
C LYS A 35 20.66 -0.35 -1.53
N ALA A 36 21.17 -0.49 -0.31
CA ALA A 36 21.38 -1.78 0.31
C ALA A 36 20.36 -2.02 1.44
N PHE A 37 19.94 -3.26 1.59
CA PHE A 37 19.11 -3.72 2.70
C PHE A 37 19.90 -4.60 3.66
N ASN A 38 19.57 -4.49 4.94
CA ASN A 38 20.02 -5.40 5.99
C ASN A 38 19.30 -6.76 5.87
N TRP A 39 19.61 -7.70 6.76
CA TRP A 39 19.02 -9.04 6.67
C TRP A 39 17.57 -9.05 7.15
N LEU A 40 16.72 -9.80 6.44
CA LEU A 40 15.47 -10.31 6.98
C LEU A 40 15.74 -11.69 7.58
N ASN A 41 15.48 -11.84 8.86
CA ASN A 41 15.61 -13.08 9.62
C ASN A 41 14.26 -13.78 9.80
N TRP A 42 14.26 -15.05 10.17
CA TRP A 42 13.09 -15.86 10.53
C TRP A 42 13.11 -16.19 12.01
N TYR A 43 12.22 -15.57 12.80
CA TYR A 43 12.22 -15.69 14.27
C TYR A 43 13.63 -15.50 14.88
N GLY A 44 14.33 -14.45 14.46
CA GLY A 44 15.69 -14.10 14.90
C GLY A 44 16.82 -14.96 14.33
N GLY A 45 16.51 -16.05 13.61
CA GLY A 45 17.51 -16.91 12.95
C GLY A 45 17.47 -16.80 11.43
N LYS A 46 18.30 -17.58 10.74
CA LYS A 46 18.37 -17.57 9.27
C LYS A 46 17.28 -18.45 8.66
N PHE A 47 16.84 -18.09 7.46
CA PHE A 47 16.10 -18.99 6.57
C PHE A 47 16.98 -20.21 6.25
N SER A 48 16.37 -21.40 6.13
CA SER A 48 17.08 -22.63 5.77
C SER A 48 16.19 -23.60 5.02
N THR A 49 16.51 -23.85 3.76
CA THR A 49 15.78 -24.82 2.91
C THR A 49 15.96 -26.25 3.43
N SER A 50 17.16 -26.64 3.86
CA SER A 50 17.42 -28.00 4.35
C SER A 50 16.74 -28.31 5.68
N MET A 51 16.49 -27.29 6.50
CA MET A 51 15.78 -27.42 7.78
C MET A 51 14.30 -27.08 7.67
N ASN A 52 13.79 -26.82 6.46
CA ASN A 52 12.42 -26.36 6.21
C ASN A 52 12.00 -25.16 7.10
N ARG A 53 12.93 -24.22 7.30
CA ARG A 53 12.77 -23.05 8.17
C ARG A 53 12.56 -21.79 7.34
N GLY A 54 11.35 -21.25 7.43
CA GLY A 54 10.90 -20.06 6.70
C GLY A 54 10.16 -20.38 5.41
N VAL A 55 9.57 -19.32 4.85
CA VAL A 55 8.77 -19.39 3.63
C VAL A 55 9.62 -19.00 2.43
N PHE A 56 9.63 -19.86 1.42
CA PHE A 56 10.28 -19.60 0.14
C PHE A 56 9.25 -19.21 -0.94
N MET A 57 9.71 -18.59 -2.02
CA MET A 57 8.83 -17.92 -2.99
C MET A 57 7.83 -18.86 -3.68
N ASP A 58 8.25 -20.08 -3.98
CA ASP A 58 7.43 -21.16 -4.54
C ASP A 58 6.27 -21.54 -3.59
N GLN A 59 6.51 -21.53 -2.28
CA GLN A 59 5.52 -21.88 -1.25
C GLN A 59 4.62 -20.70 -0.87
N ALA A 60 5.14 -19.47 -0.89
CA ALA A 60 4.45 -18.26 -0.44
C ALA A 60 3.12 -18.04 -1.18
N LEU A 61 3.13 -18.25 -2.49
CA LEU A 61 1.98 -18.02 -3.37
C LEU A 61 0.95 -19.17 -3.34
N GLU A 62 1.31 -20.33 -2.77
CA GLU A 62 0.35 -21.42 -2.53
C GLU A 62 -0.61 -21.09 -1.39
N ILE A 63 -0.15 -20.31 -0.40
CA ILE A 63 -0.92 -20.05 0.82
C ILE A 63 -1.61 -18.68 0.81
N LEU A 64 -1.01 -17.67 0.16
CA LEU A 64 -1.54 -16.31 0.17
C LEU A 64 -1.23 -15.54 -1.12
N PRO A 65 -2.08 -14.55 -1.49
CA PRO A 65 -1.83 -13.68 -2.63
C PRO A 65 -0.52 -12.89 -2.50
N ALA A 66 0.12 -12.58 -3.64
CA ALA A 66 1.40 -11.88 -3.70
C ALA A 66 1.40 -10.54 -2.93
N ASP A 67 0.31 -9.77 -3.00
CA ASP A 67 0.23 -8.45 -2.38
C ASP A 67 0.35 -8.46 -0.86
N TYR A 68 -0.01 -9.57 -0.20
CA TYR A 68 0.14 -9.69 1.25
C TYR A 68 1.63 -9.71 1.60
N TRP A 69 2.39 -10.55 0.90
CA TRP A 69 3.84 -10.63 1.03
C TRP A 69 4.52 -9.31 0.68
N ARG A 70 4.13 -8.70 -0.45
CA ARG A 70 4.71 -7.43 -0.88
C ARG A 70 4.50 -6.33 0.15
N TRP A 71 3.27 -6.15 0.64
CA TRP A 71 2.96 -5.14 1.65
C TRP A 71 3.80 -5.36 2.91
N TYR A 72 3.77 -6.58 3.47
CA TYR A 72 4.49 -6.87 4.70
C TYR A 72 6.00 -6.64 4.55
N LEU A 73 6.61 -7.15 3.49
CA LEU A 73 8.06 -7.05 3.27
C LEU A 73 8.50 -5.61 3.05
N ILE A 74 7.70 -4.78 2.36
CA ILE A 74 8.00 -3.37 2.16
C ILE A 74 7.81 -2.59 3.46
N ALA A 75 6.67 -2.75 4.13
CA ALA A 75 6.35 -2.08 5.39
C ALA A 75 7.32 -2.44 6.53
N ASN A 76 7.95 -3.62 6.46
CA ASN A 76 8.92 -4.10 7.44
C ASN A 76 10.34 -4.28 6.86
N SER A 77 10.65 -3.55 5.78
CA SER A 77 11.94 -3.64 5.10
C SER A 77 13.11 -3.33 6.05
N PRO A 78 14.17 -4.17 6.06
CA PRO A 78 15.34 -4.00 6.92
C PRO A 78 16.25 -2.90 6.39
N GLU A 79 15.84 -1.63 6.48
CA GLU A 79 16.63 -0.51 5.94
C GLU A 79 17.68 -0.01 6.94
N GLY A 80 17.31 0.17 8.21
CA GLY A 80 18.21 0.71 9.24
C GLY A 80 18.99 -0.36 10.02
N SER A 81 18.38 -1.53 10.20
CA SER A 81 18.96 -2.68 10.89
C SER A 81 18.34 -3.95 10.34
N ASP A 82 18.88 -5.10 10.73
CA ASP A 82 18.23 -6.39 10.46
C ASP A 82 16.78 -6.37 11.02
N SER A 83 15.85 -7.00 10.33
CA SER A 83 14.48 -7.23 10.78
C SER A 83 14.21 -8.73 10.89
N SER A 84 13.16 -9.13 11.58
CA SER A 84 12.77 -10.53 11.69
C SER A 84 11.30 -10.69 11.32
N PHE A 85 11.04 -11.66 10.45
CA PHE A 85 9.70 -12.16 10.19
C PHE A 85 9.19 -12.92 11.41
N THR A 86 7.92 -12.68 11.77
CA THR A 86 7.09 -13.56 12.62
C THR A 86 5.68 -13.62 12.05
N TRP A 87 5.01 -14.76 12.20
CA TRP A 87 3.63 -14.90 11.74
C TRP A 87 2.67 -13.94 12.43
N ASP A 88 2.84 -13.70 13.73
CA ASP A 88 2.00 -12.75 14.48
C ASP A 88 2.11 -11.34 13.90
N GLN A 89 3.33 -10.88 13.59
CA GLN A 89 3.50 -9.55 13.01
C GLN A 89 2.95 -9.51 11.59
N PHE A 90 3.14 -10.58 10.82
CA PHE A 90 2.60 -10.71 9.47
C PHE A 90 1.07 -10.61 9.47
N GLN A 91 0.40 -11.48 10.24
CA GLN A 91 -1.05 -11.49 10.43
C GLN A 91 -1.57 -10.11 10.85
N ASN A 92 -0.97 -9.53 11.90
CA ASN A 92 -1.37 -8.22 12.41
C ASN A 92 -1.26 -7.13 11.34
N THR A 93 -0.16 -7.11 10.58
CA THR A 93 0.08 -6.10 9.53
C THR A 93 -0.95 -6.23 8.42
N ILE A 94 -1.20 -7.44 7.93
CA ILE A 94 -2.18 -7.68 6.86
C ILE A 94 -3.59 -7.35 7.32
N ASN A 95 -4.01 -7.87 8.48
CA ASN A 95 -5.37 -7.69 8.95
C ASN A 95 -5.66 -6.22 9.26
N LYS A 96 -4.75 -5.53 9.95
CA LYS A 96 -4.96 -4.13 10.35
C LYS A 96 -4.83 -3.16 9.18
N ASP A 97 -3.83 -3.33 8.33
CA ASP A 97 -3.53 -2.33 7.31
C ASP A 97 -4.34 -2.56 6.04
N LEU A 98 -4.37 -3.81 5.56
CA LEU A 98 -5.04 -4.13 4.31
C LEU A 98 -6.52 -4.37 4.53
N ALA A 99 -6.92 -5.26 5.43
CA ALA A 99 -8.34 -5.58 5.60
C ALA A 99 -9.11 -4.47 6.34
N ASP A 100 -8.63 -4.03 7.50
CA ASP A 100 -9.38 -3.13 8.39
C ASP A 100 -9.31 -1.64 7.99
N VAL A 101 -8.23 -1.21 7.35
CA VAL A 101 -8.04 0.20 6.94
C VAL A 101 -8.36 0.39 5.45
N LEU A 102 -7.57 -0.20 4.54
CA LEU A 102 -7.74 0.02 3.10
C LEU A 102 -9.03 -0.65 2.56
N GLY A 103 -9.15 -1.96 2.75
CA GLY A 103 -10.24 -2.77 2.24
C GLY A 103 -11.60 -2.35 2.80
N ASN A 104 -11.67 -2.11 4.11
CA ASN A 104 -12.87 -1.61 4.76
C ASN A 104 -13.32 -0.26 4.20
N PHE A 105 -12.41 0.70 4.00
CA PHE A 105 -12.74 2.00 3.42
C PHE A 105 -13.38 1.86 2.04
N VAL A 106 -12.70 1.14 1.13
CA VAL A 106 -13.15 0.94 -0.25
C VAL A 106 -14.52 0.25 -0.26
N ASN A 107 -14.68 -0.83 0.51
CA ASN A 107 -15.92 -1.58 0.57
C ASN A 107 -17.09 -0.71 1.07
N ARG A 108 -16.87 0.03 2.17
CA ARG A 108 -17.91 0.86 2.80
C ARG A 108 -18.40 1.95 1.86
N ILE A 109 -17.50 2.67 1.20
CA ILE A 109 -17.90 3.81 0.38
C ILE A 109 -18.53 3.38 -0.95
N VAL A 110 -18.00 2.34 -1.59
CA VAL A 110 -18.53 1.82 -2.85
C VAL A 110 -19.91 1.22 -2.64
N LYS A 111 -20.11 0.35 -1.62
CA LYS A 111 -21.43 -0.23 -1.32
C LYS A 111 -22.45 0.82 -0.88
N PHE A 112 -22.01 1.84 -0.15
CA PHE A 112 -22.90 2.94 0.21
C PHE A 112 -23.37 3.70 -1.03
N THR A 113 -22.47 3.93 -1.98
CA THR A 113 -22.81 4.56 -3.27
C THR A 113 -23.77 3.70 -4.08
N GLU A 114 -23.54 2.39 -4.18
CA GLU A 114 -24.46 1.45 -4.84
C GLU A 114 -25.86 1.50 -4.22
N SER A 115 -25.94 1.48 -2.89
CA SER A 115 -27.22 1.39 -2.19
C SER A 115 -27.98 2.73 -2.08
N LYS A 116 -27.30 3.88 -2.10
CA LYS A 116 -27.91 5.20 -1.82
C LYS A 116 -27.84 6.19 -2.97
N PHE A 117 -26.89 6.02 -3.88
CA PHE A 117 -26.66 6.92 -5.01
C PHE A 117 -26.70 6.18 -6.37
N GLY A 118 -27.35 5.02 -6.41
CA GLY A 118 -27.57 4.27 -7.65
C GLY A 118 -26.31 3.72 -8.30
N GLY A 119 -25.22 3.59 -7.54
CA GLY A 119 -23.95 3.05 -8.06
C GLY A 119 -23.23 4.00 -9.02
N ALA A 120 -23.43 5.31 -8.86
CA ALA A 120 -22.69 6.32 -9.61
C ALA A 120 -22.20 7.44 -8.69
N VAL A 121 -21.10 8.09 -9.08
CA VAL A 121 -20.56 9.26 -8.37
C VAL A 121 -21.65 10.34 -8.31
N PRO A 122 -22.06 10.79 -7.12
CA PRO A 122 -23.20 11.69 -6.99
C PRO A 122 -22.87 13.15 -7.31
N ASP A 123 -23.85 13.83 -7.90
CA ASP A 123 -23.88 15.29 -8.05
C ASP A 123 -24.42 15.97 -6.79
N GLY A 124 -24.31 17.30 -6.71
CA GLY A 124 -24.90 18.13 -5.68
C GLY A 124 -23.92 18.50 -4.57
N GLY A 125 -24.25 19.60 -3.90
CA GLY A 125 -23.49 20.20 -2.81
C GLY A 125 -22.09 20.72 -3.19
N GLU A 126 -21.52 21.52 -2.29
CA GLU A 126 -20.17 22.06 -2.42
C GLU A 126 -19.27 21.58 -1.28
N ALA A 127 -17.96 21.56 -1.54
CA ALA A 127 -16.96 21.24 -0.52
C ALA A 127 -17.05 22.26 0.63
N GLY A 128 -17.01 21.76 1.87
CA GLY A 128 -17.07 22.58 3.07
C GLY A 128 -15.77 22.57 3.87
N PRO A 129 -15.79 23.07 5.12
CA PRO A 129 -14.61 23.13 5.98
C PRO A 129 -13.93 21.76 6.23
N LEU A 130 -14.71 20.67 6.26
CA LEU A 130 -14.17 19.32 6.43
C LEU A 130 -13.37 18.86 5.21
N GLU A 131 -13.82 19.20 4.00
CA GLU A 131 -13.09 18.87 2.77
C GLU A 131 -11.85 19.73 2.62
N GLU A 132 -11.91 21.02 2.97
CA GLU A 132 -10.72 21.88 2.97
C GLU A 132 -9.65 21.40 3.97
N LYS A 133 -10.06 20.93 5.15
CA LYS A 133 -9.17 20.26 6.10
C LYS A 133 -8.56 18.98 5.51
N LEU A 134 -9.41 18.12 4.92
CA LEU A 134 -8.95 16.90 4.25
C LEU A 134 -7.91 17.21 3.17
N TYR A 135 -8.11 18.23 2.34
CA TYR A 135 -7.14 18.59 1.31
C TYR A 135 -5.80 19.01 1.90
N ALA A 136 -5.79 19.82 2.95
CA ALA A 136 -4.55 20.26 3.59
C ALA A 136 -3.77 19.07 4.19
N ASP A 137 -4.45 18.23 4.98
CA ASP A 137 -3.84 17.08 5.65
C ASP A 137 -3.37 16.03 4.63
N LEU A 138 -4.17 15.77 3.59
CA LEU A 138 -3.83 14.83 2.53
C LEU A 138 -2.65 15.32 1.69
N SER A 139 -2.61 16.60 1.34
CA SER A 139 -1.49 17.17 0.56
C SER A 139 -0.16 17.01 1.31
N ALA A 140 -0.15 17.26 2.62
CA ALA A 140 1.04 17.09 3.45
C ALA A 140 1.54 15.63 3.46
N LEU A 141 0.62 14.66 3.63
CA LEU A 141 0.97 13.24 3.60
C LEU A 141 1.42 12.77 2.21
N MET A 142 0.84 13.34 1.15
CA MET A 142 1.26 13.05 -0.23
C MET A 142 2.66 13.56 -0.54
N ILE A 143 3.03 14.74 -0.03
CA ILE A 143 4.42 15.24 -0.09
C ILE A 143 5.33 14.25 0.62
N GLU A 144 5.01 13.87 1.86
CA GLU A 144 5.85 12.94 2.63
C GLU A 144 6.00 11.58 1.94
N ALA A 145 4.93 11.03 1.35
CA ALA A 145 4.99 9.80 0.59
C ALA A 145 5.88 9.94 -0.65
N THR A 146 5.73 11.04 -1.41
CA THR A 146 6.53 11.33 -2.61
C THR A 146 8.01 11.42 -2.27
N GLU A 147 8.36 12.22 -1.25
CA GLU A 147 9.74 12.37 -0.79
C GLU A 147 10.34 11.04 -0.33
N ALA A 148 9.57 10.19 0.37
CA ALA A 148 10.03 8.89 0.81
C ALA A 148 10.27 7.93 -0.37
N PHE A 149 9.43 7.95 -1.41
CA PHE A 149 9.66 7.17 -2.63
C PHE A 149 10.88 7.67 -3.41
N ASP A 150 11.03 8.98 -3.57
CA ASP A 150 12.19 9.60 -4.24
C ASP A 150 13.51 9.28 -3.53
N ALA A 151 13.49 9.29 -2.19
CA ALA A 151 14.63 8.91 -1.36
C ALA A 151 14.83 7.39 -1.25
N MET A 152 13.95 6.59 -1.86
CA MET A 152 13.92 5.12 -1.76
C MET A 152 13.86 4.62 -0.31
N GLU A 153 13.17 5.33 0.57
CA GLU A 153 12.90 4.96 1.97
C GLU A 153 11.63 4.11 2.04
N MET A 154 11.74 2.84 1.65
CA MET A 154 10.61 1.94 1.36
C MET A 154 9.65 1.78 2.54
N ARG A 155 10.18 1.65 3.74
CA ARG A 155 9.35 1.50 4.95
C ARG A 155 8.61 2.80 5.29
N LYS A 156 9.28 3.94 5.15
CA LYS A 156 8.68 5.26 5.40
C LYS A 156 7.62 5.57 4.35
N ALA A 157 7.87 5.23 3.09
CA ALA A 157 6.92 5.36 2.00
C ALA A 157 5.65 4.56 2.26
N ALA A 158 5.76 3.28 2.65
CA ALA A 158 4.59 2.47 3.03
C ALA A 158 3.84 3.04 4.24
N GLN A 159 4.55 3.55 5.25
CA GLN A 159 3.92 4.20 6.42
C GLN A 159 3.19 5.50 6.06
N ALA A 160 3.72 6.31 5.14
CA ALA A 160 3.07 7.50 4.63
C ALA A 160 1.78 7.14 3.86
N VAL A 161 1.85 6.17 2.95
CA VAL A 161 0.68 5.67 2.22
C VAL A 161 -0.39 5.10 3.18
N ARG A 162 0.02 4.33 4.19
CA ARG A 162 -0.91 3.83 5.21
C ARG A 162 -1.59 4.95 5.98
N ARG A 163 -0.87 6.02 6.35
CA ARG A 163 -1.46 7.19 7.03
C ARG A 163 -2.49 7.90 6.16
N ILE A 164 -2.28 7.97 4.86
CA ILE A 164 -3.29 8.49 3.91
C ILE A 164 -4.58 7.66 3.99
N TRP A 165 -4.48 6.32 4.05
CA TRP A 165 -5.66 5.45 4.19
C TRP A 165 -6.39 5.64 5.52
N VAL A 166 -5.63 5.84 6.60
CA VAL A 166 -6.18 6.14 7.93
C VAL A 166 -6.92 7.48 7.92
N LEU A 167 -6.31 8.53 7.34
CA LEU A 167 -6.92 9.85 7.22
C LEU A 167 -8.28 9.80 6.51
N GLY A 168 -8.42 9.01 5.43
CA GLY A 168 -9.72 8.86 4.79
C GLY A 168 -10.76 8.16 5.67
N ASN A 169 -10.36 7.15 6.45
CA ASN A 169 -11.27 6.50 7.41
C ASN A 169 -11.74 7.49 8.49
N GLU A 170 -10.82 8.31 9.01
CA GLU A 170 -11.13 9.39 9.97
C GLU A 170 -12.09 10.41 9.36
N TYR A 171 -11.84 10.84 8.12
CA TYR A 171 -12.75 11.71 7.37
C TYR A 171 -14.15 11.12 7.23
N LEU A 172 -14.30 9.86 6.81
CA LEU A 172 -15.63 9.22 6.69
C LEU A 172 -16.33 9.05 8.04
N GLN A 173 -15.57 8.87 9.12
CA GLN A 173 -16.12 8.77 10.46
C GLN A 173 -16.63 10.13 10.95
N GLU A 174 -15.87 11.21 10.75
CA GLU A 174 -16.24 12.57 11.13
C GLU A 174 -17.39 13.10 10.26
N ALA A 175 -17.28 12.93 8.94
CA ALA A 175 -18.27 13.43 7.98
C ALA A 175 -19.58 12.62 7.99
N ALA A 176 -19.52 11.34 8.37
CA ALA A 176 -20.65 10.45 8.60
C ALA A 176 -21.72 10.45 7.47
N PRO A 177 -21.38 9.98 6.24
CA PRO A 177 -22.29 10.08 5.08
C PRO A 177 -23.64 9.38 5.28
N TRP A 178 -23.67 8.30 6.06
CA TRP A 178 -24.88 7.54 6.43
C TRP A 178 -25.86 8.35 7.28
N THR A 179 -25.34 9.25 8.10
CA THR A 179 -26.15 10.16 8.90
C THR A 179 -26.59 11.34 8.04
N ALA A 180 -25.64 11.95 7.32
CA ALA A 180 -25.92 13.05 6.41
C ALA A 180 -27.02 12.69 5.40
N PHE A 181 -27.01 11.49 4.82
CA PHE A 181 -28.01 11.08 3.82
C PHE A 181 -29.46 11.13 4.33
N LYS A 182 -29.67 11.04 5.65
CA LYS A 182 -31.01 11.11 6.25
C LYS A 182 -31.51 12.55 6.44
N THR A 183 -30.61 13.52 6.48
CA THR A 183 -30.91 14.91 6.87
C THR A 183 -30.60 15.92 5.77
N ASP A 184 -29.55 15.67 4.99
CA ASP A 184 -28.99 16.52 3.95
C ASP A 184 -28.31 15.63 2.89
N THR A 185 -29.05 15.37 1.80
CA THR A 185 -28.59 14.52 0.70
C THR A 185 -27.44 15.15 -0.08
N ASP A 186 -27.38 16.47 -0.17
CA ASP A 186 -26.32 17.20 -0.88
C ASP A 186 -25.01 17.10 -0.09
N ARG A 187 -25.07 17.24 1.24
CA ARG A 187 -23.91 16.98 2.09
C ARG A 187 -23.42 15.54 1.96
N ALA A 188 -24.33 14.57 1.95
CA ALA A 188 -23.96 13.17 1.76
C ALA A 188 -23.32 12.93 0.37
N ALA A 189 -23.83 13.59 -0.68
CA ALA A 189 -23.26 13.51 -2.01
C ALA A 189 -21.83 14.04 -2.06
N VAL A 190 -21.55 15.19 -1.43
CA VAL A 190 -20.19 15.73 -1.30
C VAL A 190 -19.27 14.72 -0.63
N ILE A 191 -19.67 14.14 0.51
CA ILE A 191 -18.83 13.19 1.26
C ILE A 191 -18.53 11.95 0.44
N VAL A 192 -19.56 11.40 -0.23
CA VAL A 192 -19.42 10.22 -1.07
C VAL A 192 -18.51 10.51 -2.26
N ARG A 193 -18.68 11.65 -2.94
CA ARG A 193 -17.84 12.07 -4.05
C ARG A 193 -16.36 12.17 -3.65
N HIS A 194 -16.05 12.73 -2.49
CA HIS A 194 -14.68 12.78 -1.96
C HIS A 194 -14.17 11.39 -1.57
N GLY A 195 -15.00 10.57 -0.93
CA GLY A 195 -14.66 9.20 -0.59
C GLY A 195 -14.33 8.34 -1.81
N LEU A 196 -15.08 8.46 -2.91
CA LEU A 196 -14.80 7.74 -4.16
C LEU A 196 -13.55 8.26 -4.86
N ASN A 197 -13.29 9.57 -4.83
CA ASN A 197 -12.03 10.12 -5.31
C ASN A 197 -10.82 9.64 -4.49
N LEU A 198 -10.98 9.47 -3.17
CA LEU A 198 -9.98 8.84 -2.32
C LEU A 198 -9.73 7.38 -2.74
N VAL A 199 -10.77 6.60 -3.06
CA VAL A 199 -10.61 5.24 -3.62
C VAL A 199 -9.75 5.26 -4.88
N ARG A 200 -10.04 6.17 -5.82
CA ARG A 200 -9.23 6.36 -7.04
C ARG A 200 -7.78 6.72 -6.72
N LEU A 201 -7.55 7.63 -5.76
CA LEU A 201 -6.21 8.00 -5.34
C LEU A 201 -5.46 6.84 -4.67
N TYR A 202 -6.15 6.05 -3.84
CA TYR A 202 -5.56 4.89 -3.16
C TYR A 202 -5.09 3.83 -4.14
N ALA A 203 -5.83 3.61 -5.23
CA ALA A 203 -5.38 2.70 -6.28
C ALA A 203 -4.01 3.09 -6.84
N VAL A 204 -3.82 4.38 -7.15
CA VAL A 204 -2.55 4.89 -7.70
C VAL A 204 -1.42 4.80 -6.67
N LEU A 205 -1.65 5.27 -5.43
CA LEU A 205 -0.64 5.23 -4.36
C LEU A 205 -0.25 3.80 -3.96
N ALA A 206 -1.18 2.86 -4.06
CA ALA A 206 -0.96 1.47 -3.71
C ALA A 206 -0.25 0.67 -4.83
N GLN A 207 -0.31 1.13 -6.08
CA GLN A 207 0.23 0.42 -7.25
C GLN A 207 1.69 -0.06 -7.09
N PRO A 208 2.66 0.75 -6.64
CA PRO A 208 4.05 0.28 -6.48
C PRO A 208 4.21 -0.77 -5.36
N LEU A 209 3.24 -0.85 -4.45
CA LEU A 209 3.29 -1.68 -3.25
C LEU A 209 2.51 -2.99 -3.44
N ILE A 210 1.25 -2.89 -3.86
CA ILE A 210 0.26 -3.98 -3.97
C ILE A 210 -0.49 -3.88 -5.32
N PRO A 211 0.17 -4.19 -6.45
CA PRO A 211 -0.35 -3.88 -7.79
C PRO A 211 -1.67 -4.60 -8.14
N PHE A 212 -1.92 -5.81 -7.63
CA PHE A 212 -3.15 -6.55 -7.96
C PHE A 212 -4.36 -5.96 -7.25
N ALA A 213 -4.22 -5.63 -5.96
CA ALA A 213 -5.22 -4.92 -5.18
C ALA A 213 -5.45 -3.50 -5.71
N ALA A 214 -4.38 -2.79 -6.09
CA ALA A 214 -4.48 -1.48 -6.73
C ALA A 214 -5.37 -1.53 -7.99
N GLN A 215 -5.19 -2.55 -8.84
CA GLN A 215 -6.05 -2.75 -10.01
C GLN A 215 -7.51 -2.99 -9.60
N SER A 216 -7.76 -3.90 -8.65
CA SER A 216 -9.13 -4.17 -8.16
C SER A 216 -9.81 -2.94 -7.56
N ILE A 217 -9.05 -2.08 -6.89
CA ILE A 217 -9.54 -0.81 -6.34
C ILE A 217 -9.90 0.17 -7.47
N ALA A 218 -9.05 0.30 -8.49
CA ALA A 218 -9.33 1.14 -9.66
C ALA A 218 -10.59 0.67 -10.41
N ASP A 219 -10.73 -0.66 -10.60
CA ASP A 219 -11.88 -1.27 -11.25
C ASP A 219 -13.19 -0.99 -10.48
N SER A 220 -13.13 -0.92 -9.15
CA SER A 220 -14.32 -0.64 -8.31
C SER A 220 -14.93 0.75 -8.53
N VAL A 221 -14.15 1.69 -9.08
CA VAL A 221 -14.61 3.04 -9.45
C VAL A 221 -14.52 3.28 -10.96
N SER A 222 -14.41 2.21 -11.76
CA SER A 222 -14.43 2.21 -13.22
C SER A 222 -13.38 3.15 -13.86
N VAL A 223 -12.19 3.22 -13.28
CA VAL A 223 -11.07 4.00 -13.84
C VAL A 223 -9.93 3.09 -14.26
N ALA A 224 -9.24 3.47 -15.34
CA ALA A 224 -7.96 2.86 -15.65
C ALA A 224 -6.94 3.22 -14.58
N LEU A 225 -6.15 2.22 -14.14
CA LEU A 225 -5.08 2.45 -13.19
C LEU A 225 -3.98 3.30 -13.86
N ALA A 226 -3.83 4.53 -13.38
CA ALA A 226 -2.79 5.43 -13.88
C ALA A 226 -1.40 4.89 -13.49
N LEU A 227 -0.44 5.01 -14.41
CA LEU A 227 0.96 4.68 -14.14
C LEU A 227 1.73 5.87 -13.55
N ASP A 228 1.21 7.09 -13.71
CA ASP A 228 1.84 8.30 -13.19
C ASP A 228 1.57 8.46 -11.69
N TRP A 229 2.62 8.84 -10.95
CA TRP A 229 2.50 9.21 -9.55
C TRP A 229 1.58 10.45 -9.41
N PRO A 230 0.67 10.50 -8.42
CA PRO A 230 -0.26 11.62 -8.30
C PRO A 230 0.46 12.92 -7.94
N SER A 231 -0.15 14.05 -8.30
CA SER A 231 0.31 15.36 -7.83
C SER A 231 0.05 15.50 -6.33
N THR A 232 0.81 16.36 -5.65
CA THR A 232 0.63 16.62 -4.22
C THR A 232 -0.51 17.61 -3.91
N ASP A 233 -1.23 18.09 -4.93
CA ASP A 233 -2.43 18.91 -4.76
C ASP A 233 -3.64 18.00 -4.56
N ALA A 234 -3.95 17.71 -3.30
CA ALA A 234 -5.06 16.84 -2.94
C ALA A 234 -6.41 17.35 -3.47
N LYS A 235 -6.62 18.66 -3.55
CA LYS A 235 -7.88 19.23 -4.06
C LYS A 235 -8.05 18.91 -5.55
N SER A 236 -6.97 19.05 -6.32
CA SER A 236 -6.97 18.63 -7.72
C SER A 236 -7.19 17.12 -7.85
N GLU A 237 -6.44 16.29 -7.12
CA GLU A 237 -6.59 14.82 -7.18
C GLU A 237 -7.99 14.35 -6.79
N LEU A 238 -8.63 15.00 -5.81
CA LEU A 238 -9.97 14.66 -5.34
C LEU A 238 -11.12 15.21 -6.20
N SER A 239 -10.81 15.80 -7.35
CA SER A 239 -11.78 16.22 -8.37
C SER A 239 -11.71 15.40 -9.67
N LYS A 240 -10.80 14.42 -9.75
CA LYS A 240 -10.51 13.70 -11.00
C LYS A 240 -11.54 12.67 -11.39
N LEU A 241 -12.36 12.18 -10.45
CA LEU A 241 -13.43 11.23 -10.74
C LEU A 241 -14.69 12.00 -11.14
N PRO A 242 -15.13 11.91 -12.41
CA PRO A 242 -16.30 12.66 -12.88
C PRO A 242 -17.59 12.25 -12.17
N ILE A 243 -18.51 13.21 -12.07
CA ILE A 243 -19.89 12.96 -11.62
C ILE A 243 -20.56 12.01 -12.61
N GLY A 244 -21.34 11.07 -12.10
CA GLY A 244 -22.01 10.03 -12.89
C GLY A 244 -21.12 8.85 -13.26
N THR A 245 -19.82 8.85 -12.93
CA THR A 245 -18.97 7.67 -13.15
C THR A 245 -19.54 6.47 -12.39
N PRO A 246 -19.73 5.31 -13.05
CA PRO A 246 -20.27 4.13 -12.39
C PRO A 246 -19.25 3.55 -11.40
N VAL A 247 -19.75 3.06 -10.28
CA VAL A 247 -18.97 2.36 -9.27
C VAL A 247 -19.62 1.02 -8.99
N LYS A 248 -18.82 0.02 -8.66
CA LYS A 248 -19.30 -1.33 -8.41
C LYS A 248 -18.48 -2.00 -7.32
N SER A 249 -19.15 -2.54 -6.32
CA SER A 249 -18.44 -3.32 -5.31
C SER A 249 -17.97 -4.63 -5.93
N GLY A 250 -16.68 -4.92 -5.75
CA GLY A 250 -16.07 -6.18 -6.12
C GLY A 250 -16.20 -7.24 -5.04
N GLU A 251 -15.47 -8.33 -5.23
CA GLU A 251 -15.23 -9.33 -4.18
C GLU A 251 -14.48 -8.70 -2.99
N VAL A 252 -14.39 -9.45 -1.89
CA VAL A 252 -13.63 -9.02 -0.71
C VAL A 252 -12.16 -8.83 -1.09
N LEU A 253 -11.68 -7.57 -1.05
CA LEU A 253 -10.32 -7.19 -1.45
C LEU A 253 -9.24 -7.94 -0.65
N PHE A 254 -9.44 -8.03 0.67
CA PHE A 254 -8.48 -8.68 1.57
C PHE A 254 -9.25 -9.57 2.56
N LYS A 255 -9.07 -10.88 2.44
CA LYS A 255 -9.48 -11.84 3.46
C LYS A 255 -8.53 -11.73 4.66
N LYS A 256 -9.08 -11.71 5.86
CA LYS A 256 -8.27 -11.75 7.09
C LYS A 256 -7.56 -13.10 7.19
N ILE A 257 -6.38 -13.05 7.78
CA ILE A 257 -5.62 -14.22 8.17
C ILE A 257 -6.09 -14.64 9.56
N GLU A 258 -6.60 -15.85 9.67
CA GLU A 258 -7.13 -16.41 10.93
C GLU A 258 -6.03 -17.09 11.75
N ASP A 259 -6.26 -17.22 13.06
CA ASP A 259 -5.29 -17.78 14.01
C ASP A 259 -4.97 -19.26 13.71
N GLU A 260 -5.95 -20.01 13.20
CA GLU A 260 -5.75 -21.39 12.76
C GLU A 260 -4.76 -21.48 11.60
N GLN A 261 -4.82 -20.53 10.65
CA GLN A 261 -3.88 -20.49 9.52
C GLN A 261 -2.47 -20.18 10.00
N VAL A 262 -2.33 -19.24 10.94
CA VAL A 262 -1.04 -18.92 11.56
C VAL A 262 -0.46 -20.14 12.27
N THR A 263 -1.28 -20.88 13.01
CA THR A 263 -0.86 -22.09 13.72
C THR A 263 -0.40 -23.18 12.75
N GLU A 264 -1.15 -23.40 11.68
CA GLU A 264 -0.78 -24.34 10.60
C GLU A 264 0.55 -23.94 9.97
N TRP A 265 0.72 -22.68 9.59
CA TRP A 265 1.93 -22.21 8.93
C TRP A 265 3.15 -22.16 9.85
N ALA A 266 2.96 -21.86 11.14
CA ALA A 266 4.01 -21.94 12.13
C ALA A 266 4.56 -23.38 12.22
N THR A 267 3.68 -24.38 12.16
CA THR A 267 4.06 -25.80 12.12
C THR A 267 4.74 -26.15 10.79
N ARG A 268 4.15 -25.73 9.66
CA ARG A 268 4.65 -26.06 8.31
C ARG A 268 6.02 -25.45 8.00
N PHE A 269 6.33 -24.25 8.51
CA PHE A 269 7.52 -23.47 8.16
C PHE A 269 8.43 -23.16 9.36
N GLY A 270 8.16 -23.73 10.55
CA GLY A 270 8.96 -23.52 11.77
C GLY A 270 10.34 -24.17 11.73
N GLY A 271 10.44 -25.29 11.01
CA GLY A 271 11.64 -26.10 10.84
C GLY A 271 11.62 -27.37 11.69
N ALA A 272 12.66 -28.21 11.58
CA ALA A 272 12.68 -29.54 12.22
C ALA A 272 12.67 -29.55 13.77
N ASP A 273 12.89 -28.39 14.40
CA ASP A 273 12.99 -28.23 15.87
C ASP A 273 11.80 -27.45 16.49
N SER A 274 10.74 -27.17 15.72
CA SER A 274 9.55 -26.42 16.17
C SER A 274 8.41 -27.31 16.64
#